data_AF-A0A5C5UTH8-F1
#
_entry.id   AF-A0A5C5UTH8-F1
#
_cell.length_a   1.000
_cell.length_b   1.000
_cell.length_c   1.000
_cell.angle_alpha   90.00
_cell.angle_beta   90.00
_cell.angle_gamma   90.00
#
_symmetry.space_group_name_H-M   'P 1'
#
loop_
_entity.id
_entity.type
_entity.pdbx_description
1 polymer ?
#
loop_
_entity_poly.entity_id
_entity_poly.type
_entity_poly.pdbx_seq_one_letter_code
_entity_poly.pdbx_strand_id
1 'polypeptide(L)'
;MNWIEQTGHSFGIQAIFSELPELNSVLIHEVILHGDGPSISVRLDLNEFPTSPPQKWIDRKVNTVQITLMLLCVEDLSVRGWGIDNVGDITIQSLDDGLRFHFKSQAAEIECGMQLIELVDISGYMNSMRT
;
A
#
# COMPACT_ATOMS: atom_id res chain seq x y z
N MET A 1 9.17 -8.16 9.64
CA MET A 1 8.27 -7.33 10.49
C MET A 1 6.99 -7.12 9.74
N ASN A 2 5.85 -7.25 10.41
CA ASN A 2 4.54 -7.30 9.80
C ASN A 2 3.95 -5.88 9.70
N TRP A 3 3.95 -5.29 8.49
CA TRP A 3 3.46 -3.92 8.27
C TRP A 3 1.97 -3.75 8.65
N ILE A 4 1.22 -4.84 8.63
CA ILE A 4 -0.21 -4.87 8.97
C ILE A 4 -0.47 -4.71 10.47
N GLU A 5 0.47 -5.10 11.32
CA GLU A 5 0.36 -4.86 12.77
C GLU A 5 0.37 -3.37 13.10
N GLN A 6 0.90 -2.55 12.19
CA GLN A 6 0.87 -1.09 12.29
C GLN A 6 -0.43 -0.50 11.73
N THR A 7 -1.24 -1.28 11.01
CA THR A 7 -2.51 -0.82 10.45
C THR A 7 -3.65 -1.06 11.43
N GLY A 8 -4.48 -0.04 11.70
CA GLY A 8 -5.59 -0.16 12.65
C GLY A 8 -6.65 -1.20 12.28
N HIS A 9 -6.75 -1.59 10.99
CA HIS A 9 -7.81 -2.45 10.45
C HIS A 9 -7.26 -3.47 9.42
N SER A 10 -6.84 -4.65 9.87
CA SER A 10 -6.17 -5.68 9.04
C SER A 10 -7.04 -6.89 8.66
N PHE A 11 -8.30 -6.97 9.12
CA PHE A 11 -9.14 -8.16 8.96
C PHE A 11 -9.38 -8.58 7.49
N GLY A 12 -9.55 -7.62 6.57
CA GLY A 12 -9.88 -7.92 5.18
C GLY A 12 -8.75 -8.60 4.40
N ILE A 13 -7.51 -8.19 4.67
CA ILE A 13 -6.32 -8.71 4.00
C ILE A 13 -5.84 -10.02 4.64
N GLN A 14 -5.95 -10.15 5.96
CA GLN A 14 -5.73 -11.42 6.67
C GLN A 14 -6.73 -12.52 6.28
N ALA A 15 -7.92 -12.16 5.81
CA ALA A 15 -8.92 -13.12 5.37
C ALA A 15 -8.61 -13.76 4.01
N ILE A 16 -7.79 -13.12 3.17
CA ILE A 16 -7.48 -13.58 1.80
C ILE A 16 -6.03 -14.05 1.66
N PHE A 17 -5.12 -13.57 2.51
CA PHE A 17 -3.73 -13.97 2.55
C PHE A 17 -3.44 -14.86 3.77
N SER A 18 -2.97 -16.09 3.53
CA SER A 18 -2.52 -17.00 4.59
C SER A 18 -1.21 -16.54 5.25
N GLU A 19 -0.33 -15.95 4.46
CA GLU A 19 0.86 -15.21 4.88
C GLU A 19 0.76 -13.81 4.30
N LEU A 20 1.03 -12.79 5.12
CA LEU A 20 0.82 -11.42 4.72
C LEU A 20 1.79 -11.03 3.60
N PRO A 21 1.30 -10.35 2.55
CA PRO A 21 2.12 -10.03 1.40
C PRO A 21 3.19 -9.04 1.81
N GLU A 22 4.39 -9.24 1.28
CA GLU A 22 5.44 -8.25 1.41
C GLU A 22 5.11 -7.02 0.56
N LEU A 23 5.53 -5.84 1.01
CA LEU A 23 5.41 -4.62 0.20
C LEU A 23 6.66 -4.42 -0.68
N ASN A 24 7.18 -5.52 -1.23
CA ASN A 24 8.27 -5.51 -2.21
C ASN A 24 7.70 -5.38 -3.63
N SER A 25 8.41 -4.68 -4.51
CA SER A 25 8.07 -4.53 -5.93
C SER A 25 6.60 -4.16 -6.19
N VAL A 26 6.02 -3.32 -5.34
CA VAL A 26 4.65 -2.83 -5.47
C VAL A 26 4.60 -1.70 -6.49
N LEU A 27 3.48 -1.58 -7.21
CA LEU A 27 3.25 -0.50 -8.16
C LEU A 27 2.41 0.59 -7.53
N ILE A 28 2.99 1.77 -7.27
CA ILE A 28 2.21 2.94 -6.83
C ILE A 28 1.51 3.59 -8.03
N HIS A 29 0.18 3.71 -7.94
CA HIS A 29 -0.64 4.39 -8.94
C HIS A 29 -0.81 5.87 -8.64
N GLU A 30 -1.06 6.20 -7.37
CA GLU A 30 -1.33 7.57 -6.95
C GLU A 30 -0.94 7.81 -5.50
N VAL A 31 -0.59 9.07 -5.25
CA VAL A 31 -0.35 9.63 -3.93
C VAL A 31 -1.17 10.92 -3.86
N ILE A 32 -2.17 10.94 -3.00
CA ILE A 32 -3.10 12.05 -2.87
C ILE A 32 -2.88 12.72 -1.52
N LEU A 33 -2.52 14.00 -1.54
CA LEU A 33 -2.46 14.85 -0.34
C LEU A 33 -3.83 15.46 -0.12
N HIS A 34 -4.43 15.23 1.06
CA HIS A 34 -5.76 15.73 1.37
C HIS A 34 -5.69 17.09 2.08
N GLY A 35 -6.71 17.93 1.88
CA GLY A 35 -6.77 19.30 2.40
C GLY A 35 -7.65 19.47 3.64
N ASP A 36 -8.39 18.44 4.03
CA ASP A 36 -9.28 18.40 5.20
C ASP A 36 -8.57 17.89 6.46
N GLY A 37 -7.31 17.47 6.35
CA GLY A 37 -6.43 17.13 7.46
C GLY A 37 -5.01 16.81 6.98
N PRO A 38 -4.04 16.65 7.90
CA PRO A 38 -2.69 16.20 7.55
C PRO A 38 -2.72 14.69 7.23
N SER A 39 -3.19 14.34 6.03
CA SER A 39 -3.30 12.95 5.60
C SER A 39 -2.94 12.75 4.13
N ILE A 40 -2.50 11.53 3.83
CA ILE A 40 -2.11 11.11 2.48
C ILE A 40 -2.74 9.76 2.18
N SER A 41 -3.31 9.60 0.98
CA SER A 41 -3.68 8.29 0.46
C SER A 41 -2.64 7.79 -0.54
N VAL A 42 -2.21 6.54 -0.37
CA VAL A 42 -1.32 5.84 -1.30
C VAL A 42 -2.06 4.62 -1.83
N ARG A 43 -2.38 4.63 -3.12
CA ARG A 43 -3.01 3.49 -3.79
C ARG A 43 -1.98 2.74 -4.63
N LEU A 44 -1.90 1.44 -4.41
CA LEU A 44 -0.86 0.60 -5.00
C LEU A 44 -1.36 -0.82 -5.30
N ASP A 45 -0.71 -1.46 -6.27
CA ASP A 45 -0.90 -2.87 -6.52
C ASP A 45 0.15 -3.69 -5.79
N LEU A 46 -0.29 -4.72 -5.08
CA LEU A 46 0.59 -5.71 -4.48
C LEU A 46 1.25 -6.53 -5.59
N ASN A 47 2.48 -6.99 -5.34
CA ASN A 47 3.16 -7.90 -6.25
C ASN A 47 2.64 -9.34 -6.14
N GLU A 48 2.05 -9.68 -4.99
CA GLU A 48 1.55 -11.00 -4.69
C GLU A 48 0.03 -11.12 -4.91
N PHE A 49 -0.40 -12.30 -5.35
CA PHE A 49 -1.81 -12.66 -5.43
C PHE A 49 -2.18 -13.62 -4.29
N PRO A 50 -3.32 -13.45 -3.61
CA PRO A 50 -3.69 -14.25 -2.46
C PRO A 50 -3.84 -15.73 -2.81
N THR A 51 -3.47 -16.60 -1.86
CA THR A 51 -3.66 -18.05 -1.95
C THR A 51 -5.13 -18.45 -1.87
N SER A 52 -5.95 -17.65 -1.19
CA SER A 52 -7.39 -17.86 -1.02
C SER A 52 -8.18 -16.63 -1.46
N PRO A 53 -8.23 -16.30 -2.76
CA PRO A 53 -8.98 -15.15 -3.26
C PRO A 53 -10.50 -15.34 -3.01
N PRO A 54 -11.25 -14.26 -2.77
CA PRO A 54 -12.71 -14.32 -2.69
C PRO A 54 -13.33 -14.93 -3.96
N GLN A 55 -14.41 -15.70 -3.84
CA GLN A 55 -15.06 -16.35 -5.00
C GLN A 55 -15.38 -15.37 -6.14
N LYS A 56 -15.85 -14.17 -5.81
CA LYS A 56 -16.12 -13.09 -6.77
C LYS A 56 -14.89 -12.68 -7.61
N TRP A 57 -13.68 -12.84 -7.09
CA TRP A 57 -12.43 -12.55 -7.80
C TRP A 57 -12.08 -13.66 -8.78
N ILE A 58 -12.28 -14.93 -8.36
CA ILE A 58 -12.12 -16.10 -9.22
C ILE A 58 -13.06 -16.00 -10.42
N ASP A 59 -14.34 -15.75 -10.17
CA ASP A 59 -15.36 -15.66 -11.23
C ASP A 59 -15.05 -14.54 -12.24
N ARG A 60 -14.42 -13.45 -11.78
CA ARG A 60 -14.00 -12.30 -12.59
C ARG A 60 -12.60 -12.42 -13.17
N LYS A 61 -11.91 -13.55 -12.95
CA LYS A 61 -10.52 -13.79 -13.38
C LYS A 61 -9.56 -12.69 -12.91
N VAL A 62 -9.77 -12.16 -11.72
CA VAL A 62 -8.89 -11.17 -11.11
C VAL A 62 -7.49 -11.76 -10.93
N ASN A 63 -6.45 -10.99 -11.30
CA ASN A 63 -5.05 -11.40 -11.17
C ASN A 63 -4.18 -10.35 -10.45
N THR A 64 -4.78 -9.24 -10.04
CA THR A 64 -4.07 -8.13 -9.37
C THR A 64 -4.86 -7.69 -8.15
N VAL A 65 -4.18 -7.57 -7.01
CA VAL A 65 -4.73 -6.99 -5.80
C VAL A 65 -4.27 -5.55 -5.68
N GLN A 66 -5.22 -4.65 -5.49
CA GLN A 66 -4.99 -3.25 -5.24
C GLN A 66 -5.39 -2.92 -3.81
N ILE A 67 -4.56 -2.16 -3.12
CA ILE A 67 -4.86 -1.63 -1.81
C ILE A 67 -4.73 -0.12 -1.80
N THR A 68 -5.45 0.51 -0.87
CA THR A 68 -5.25 1.92 -0.53
C THR A 68 -4.88 2.03 0.94
N LEU A 69 -3.73 2.64 1.20
CA LEU A 69 -3.26 2.99 2.54
C LEU A 69 -3.57 4.47 2.80
N MET A 70 -4.04 4.78 4.01
CA MET A 70 -4.20 6.14 4.49
C MET A 70 -3.19 6.41 5.60
N LEU A 71 -2.30 7.38 5.37
CA LEU A 71 -1.32 7.88 6.32
C LEU A 71 -1.97 9.07 7.04
N LEU A 72 -2.06 9.00 8.37
CA LEU A 72 -2.82 9.93 9.19
C LEU A 72 -1.90 10.66 10.17
N CYS A 73 -2.26 11.90 10.49
CA CYS A 73 -1.48 12.79 11.33
C CYS A 73 -0.04 12.93 10.78
N VAL A 74 0.06 13.25 9.49
CA VAL A 74 1.33 13.45 8.81
C VAL A 74 2.07 14.65 9.40
N GLU A 75 3.33 14.43 9.77
CA GLU A 75 4.19 15.42 10.42
C GLU A 75 5.22 15.99 9.44
N ASP A 76 5.72 15.13 8.55
CA ASP A 76 6.64 15.49 7.49
C ASP A 76 6.35 14.67 6.22
N LEU A 77 6.65 15.27 5.07
CA LEU A 77 6.53 14.64 3.76
C LEU A 77 7.64 15.13 2.84
N SER A 78 8.32 14.19 2.19
CA SER A 78 9.21 14.44 1.07
C SER A 78 8.81 13.53 -0.10
N VAL A 79 8.54 14.14 -1.25
CA VAL A 79 8.33 13.44 -2.53
C VAL A 79 9.42 13.90 -3.49
N ARG A 80 10.21 12.96 -4.02
CA ARG A 80 11.31 13.26 -4.94
C ARG A 80 11.15 12.42 -6.20
N GLY A 81 11.18 13.09 -7.35
CA GLY A 81 10.91 12.46 -8.63
C GLY A 81 9.47 11.99 -8.76
N TRP A 82 9.12 11.52 -9.95
CA TRP A 82 7.88 10.81 -10.25
C TRP A 82 8.01 10.21 -11.66
N GLY A 83 7.90 8.90 -11.78
CA GLY A 83 8.01 8.20 -13.05
C GLY A 83 6.67 7.70 -13.60
N ILE A 84 6.76 7.08 -14.77
CA ILE A 84 5.78 6.06 -15.20
C ILE A 84 6.17 4.74 -14.53
N ASP A 85 5.19 3.88 -14.23
CA ASP A 85 5.41 2.56 -13.63
C ASP A 85 6.27 2.62 -12.37
N ASN A 86 5.81 3.36 -11.35
CA ASN A 86 6.52 3.50 -10.07
C ASN A 86 6.49 2.19 -9.27
N VAL A 87 7.25 1.20 -9.75
CA VAL A 87 7.48 -0.09 -9.11
C VAL A 87 8.65 0.04 -8.16
N GLY A 88 8.43 -0.29 -6.90
CA GLY A 88 9.44 -0.16 -5.86
C GLY A 88 9.05 -0.86 -4.57
N ASP A 89 9.86 -0.65 -3.55
CA ASP A 89 9.66 -1.27 -2.25
C ASP A 89 9.12 -0.24 -1.26
N ILE A 90 8.22 -0.69 -0.39
CA ILE A 90 7.73 0.08 0.75
C ILE A 90 8.25 -0.54 2.04
N THR A 91 8.74 0.31 2.93
CA THR A 91 9.00 -0.05 4.32
C THR A 91 8.18 0.84 5.24
N ILE A 92 7.64 0.23 6.30
CA ILE A 92 6.95 0.91 7.38
C ILE A 92 7.67 0.53 8.68
N GLN A 93 8.18 1.54 9.38
CA GLN A 93 8.96 1.36 10.59
C GLN A 93 8.27 2.07 11.76
N SER A 94 8.16 1.40 12.89
CA SER A 94 7.79 2.03 14.15
C SER A 94 8.98 2.78 14.74
N LEU A 95 8.75 4.02 15.15
CA LEU A 95 9.69 4.86 15.87
C LEU A 95 9.18 5.09 17.30
N ASP A 96 10.00 5.71 18.15
CA ASP A 96 9.59 6.01 19.54
C ASP A 96 8.37 6.96 19.61
N ASP A 97 8.21 7.82 18.59
CA ASP A 97 7.22 8.90 18.53
C ASP A 97 6.29 8.83 17.31
N GLY A 98 6.18 7.67 16.65
CA GLY A 98 5.26 7.50 15.51
C GLY A 98 5.69 6.41 14.56
N LEU A 99 5.37 6.60 13.28
CA LEU A 99 5.67 5.69 12.18
C LEU A 99 6.40 6.43 11.06
N ARG A 100 7.30 5.71 10.39
CA ARG A 100 7.98 6.16 9.17
C ARG A 100 7.55 5.29 8.01
N PHE A 101 6.89 5.90 7.02
CA PHE A 101 6.65 5.31 5.71
C PHE A 101 7.78 5.72 4.75
N HIS A 102 8.34 4.75 4.04
CA HIS A 102 9.31 4.99 2.98
C HIS A 102 9.00 4.13 1.77
N PHE A 103 8.77 4.77 0.63
CA PHE A 103 8.72 4.13 -0.67
C PHE A 103 9.95 4.53 -1.48
N LYS A 104 10.57 3.56 -2.14
CA LYS A 104 11.69 3.80 -3.03
C LYS A 104 11.57 2.97 -4.31
N SER A 105 11.69 3.66 -5.45
CA SER A 105 11.80 3.07 -6.78
C SER A 105 13.00 3.67 -7.52
N GLN A 106 13.18 3.30 -8.80
CA GLN A 106 14.20 3.93 -9.65
C GLN A 106 13.89 5.40 -9.97
N ALA A 107 12.61 5.78 -10.04
CA ALA A 107 12.18 7.09 -10.54
C ALA A 107 11.57 8.00 -9.47
N ALA A 108 11.17 7.44 -8.33
CA ALA A 108 10.46 8.14 -7.27
C ALA A 108 10.87 7.64 -5.88
N GLU A 109 10.93 8.56 -4.92
CA GLU A 109 11.13 8.29 -3.50
C GLU A 109 10.14 9.13 -2.68
N ILE A 110 9.45 8.48 -1.75
CA ILE A 110 8.49 9.11 -0.84
C ILE A 110 8.90 8.76 0.59
N GLU A 111 9.12 9.77 1.40
CA GLU A 111 9.37 9.64 2.83
C GLU A 111 8.28 10.41 3.59
N CYS A 112 7.70 9.78 4.61
CA CYS A 112 6.64 10.40 5.40
C CYS A 112 6.72 9.96 6.86
N GLY A 113 6.79 10.94 7.77
CA GLY A 113 6.54 10.76 9.20
C GLY A 113 5.05 10.93 9.51
N MET A 114 4.48 10.01 10.28
CA MET A 114 3.04 9.97 10.60
C MET A 114 2.79 9.31 11.96
N GLN A 115 1.59 9.45 12.51
CA GLN A 115 1.22 8.78 13.77
C GLN A 115 0.47 7.45 13.56
N LEU A 116 -0.25 7.34 12.45
CA LEU A 116 -1.10 6.17 12.19
C LEU A 116 -1.14 5.86 10.69
N ILE A 117 -1.26 4.57 10.38
CA ILE A 117 -1.58 4.08 9.04
C ILE A 117 -2.83 3.20 9.09
N GLU A 118 -3.68 3.32 8.08
CA GLU A 118 -4.88 2.50 7.92
C GLU A 118 -4.94 1.88 6.53
N LEU A 119 -5.38 0.62 6.47
CA LEU A 119 -5.78 0.00 5.22
C LEU A 119 -7.25 0.31 4.96
N VAL A 120 -7.53 1.21 4.02
CA VAL A 120 -8.89 1.76 3.82
C VAL A 120 -9.65 1.09 2.68
N ASP A 121 -8.94 0.49 1.72
CA ASP A 121 -9.57 -0.30 0.66
C ASP A 121 -8.71 -1.50 0.24
N ILE A 122 -9.40 -2.58 -0.14
CA ILE A 122 -8.81 -3.76 -0.78
C ILE A 122 -9.74 -4.15 -1.93
N SER A 123 -9.22 -4.10 -3.13
CA SER A 123 -9.95 -4.46 -4.34
C SER A 123 -9.09 -5.34 -5.24
N GLY A 124 -9.73 -5.89 -6.27
CA GLY A 124 -9.08 -6.78 -7.21
C GLY A 124 -9.61 -6.55 -8.61
N TYR A 125 -8.71 -6.57 -9.58
CA TYR A 125 -9.03 -6.38 -10.98
C TYR A 125 -8.23 -7.30 -11.90
N MET A 126 -8.69 -7.43 -13.15
CA MET A 126 -7.92 -8.11 -14.20
C MET A 126 -7.00 -7.09 -14.84
N ASN A 127 -5.70 -7.25 -14.65
CA ASN A 127 -4.66 -6.47 -15.30
C ASN A 127 -4.13 -7.24 -16.51
N SER A 128 -4.34 -6.70 -17.71
CA SER A 128 -3.88 -7.32 -18.95
C SER A 128 -2.36 -7.34 -19.11
N MET A 129 -1.64 -6.56 -18.32
CA MET A 129 -0.16 -6.48 -18.33
C MET A 129 0.49 -7.51 -17.40
N ARG A 130 -0.29 -8.18 -16.54
CA ARG A 130 0.16 -9.29 -15.69
C ARG A 130 -0.42 -10.59 -16.26
N THR A 131 0.45 -11.55 -16.59
CA THR A 131 0.06 -12.89 -17.07
C THR A 131 0.27 -13.93 -16.00
#